data_AF-A0AAQ3S594-F1
#
_entry.id   AF-A0AAQ3S594-F1
#
_cell.length_a   1.000
_cell.length_b   1.000
_cell.length_c   1.000
_cell.angle_alpha   90.00
_cell.angle_beta   90.00
_cell.angle_gamma   90.00
#
_symmetry.space_group_name_H-M   'P 1'
#
loop_
_entity.id
_entity.type
_entity.pdbx_description
1 polymer ?
#
loop_
_entity_poly.entity_id
_entity_poly.type
_entity_poly.pdbx_seq_one_letter_code
_entity_poly.pdbx_strand_id
1 'polypeptide(L)'
;MYVFALRDAGDLAQNATAYVSLEPCNHFGRTPPCTEALIKAKVKKVVVGMVDPNPIVAFKGVERLRDAGIEVVVGVEEELCKSLNEPYIHRMLTGKPFLTLR
;
A
#
# COMPACT_ATOMS: atom_id res chain seq x y z
N MET A 1 3.99 0.02 6.94
CA MET A 1 4.55 -0.95 7.91
C MET A 1 4.16 -2.38 7.49
N TYR A 2 4.43 -2.78 6.23
CA TYR A 2 3.93 -4.06 5.67
C TYR A 2 4.90 -5.22 5.85
N VAL A 3 6.19 -4.88 5.88
CA VAL A 3 7.29 -5.83 6.10
C VAL A 3 7.18 -6.49 7.48
N PHE A 4 6.60 -5.81 8.48
CA PHE A 4 6.41 -6.38 9.81
C PHE A 4 5.35 -7.47 9.81
N ALA A 5 4.18 -7.22 9.22
CA ALA A 5 3.13 -8.22 9.11
C ALA A 5 3.58 -9.47 8.32
N LEU A 6 4.37 -9.29 7.25
CA LEU A 6 4.94 -10.41 6.50
C LEU A 6 5.99 -11.19 7.30
N ARG A 7 6.79 -10.52 8.14
CA ARG A 7 7.75 -11.18 9.03
C ARG A 7 7.05 -12.01 10.11
N ASP A 8 5.98 -11.46 10.69
CA ASP A 8 5.20 -12.16 11.72
C ASP A 8 4.45 -13.37 11.13
N ALA A 9 3.94 -13.25 9.90
CA ALA A 9 3.29 -14.36 9.21
C ALA A 9 4.28 -15.46 8.80
N GLY A 10 5.54 -15.11 8.50
CA GLY A 10 6.55 -16.08 8.06
C GLY A 10 6.06 -16.90 6.86
N ASP A 11 6.19 -18.23 6.95
CA ASP A 11 5.78 -19.15 5.88
C ASP A 11 4.25 -19.18 5.66
N LEU A 12 3.45 -18.74 6.64
CA LEU A 12 1.99 -18.66 6.52
C LEU A 12 1.54 -17.57 5.54
N ALA A 13 2.45 -16.67 5.12
CA ALA A 13 2.13 -15.64 4.13
C ALA A 13 1.89 -16.23 2.74
N GLN A 14 2.43 -17.41 2.43
CA GLN A 14 2.25 -18.04 1.13
C GLN A 14 0.77 -18.39 0.92
N ASN A 15 0.25 -18.02 -0.25
CA ASN A 15 -1.16 -18.16 -0.63
C ASN A 15 -2.18 -17.40 0.24
N ALA A 16 -1.72 -16.56 1.18
CA ALA A 16 -2.59 -15.76 2.02
C ALA A 16 -3.16 -14.53 1.29
N THR A 17 -4.10 -13.86 1.96
CA THR A 17 -4.61 -12.55 1.55
C THR A 17 -4.02 -11.46 2.44
N ALA A 18 -3.32 -10.50 1.85
CA ALA A 18 -2.82 -9.34 2.57
C ALA A 18 -3.82 -8.18 2.47
N TYR A 19 -4.20 -7.60 3.61
CA TYR A 19 -5.02 -6.38 3.67
C TYR A 19 -4.12 -5.19 4.03
N VAL A 20 -4.19 -4.14 3.22
CA VAL A 20 -3.35 -2.95 3.36
C VAL A 20 -4.20 -1.70 3.24
N SER A 21 -4.04 -0.75 4.16
CA SER A 21 -4.84 0.49 4.16
C SER A 21 -4.45 1.46 3.04
N LEU A 22 -3.19 1.47 2.62
CA LEU A 22 -2.65 2.29 1.54
C LEU A 22 -1.91 1.41 0.53
N GLU A 23 -1.90 1.81 -0.74
CA GLU A 23 -1.18 1.16 -1.84
C GLU A 23 0.27 0.78 -1.45
N PRO A 24 0.70 -0.47 -1.71
CA PRO A 24 2.08 -0.89 -1.49
C PRO A 24 3.08 -0.10 -2.35
N CYS A 25 4.12 0.45 -1.72
CA CYS A 25 5.11 1.25 -2.44
C CYS A 25 5.90 0.42 -3.47
N ASN A 26 6.13 1.02 -4.65
CA ASN A 26 6.84 0.42 -5.78
C ASN A 26 8.13 1.17 -6.19
N HIS A 27 8.77 1.86 -5.26
CA HIS A 27 10.00 2.60 -5.52
C HIS A 27 11.10 2.15 -4.58
N PHE A 28 12.34 2.20 -5.07
CA PHE A 28 13.53 1.96 -4.26
C PHE A 28 13.88 3.24 -3.51
N GLY A 29 13.54 3.27 -2.23
CA GLY A 29 13.93 4.34 -1.30
C GLY A 29 15.03 3.88 -0.35
N ARG A 30 14.89 4.22 0.93
CA ARG A 30 15.77 3.72 2.01
C ARG A 30 15.59 2.23 2.29
N THR A 31 14.41 1.69 1.97
CA THR A 31 14.07 0.28 2.10
C THR A 31 13.63 -0.28 0.74
N PRO A 32 13.78 -1.59 0.50
CA PRO A 32 13.22 -2.23 -0.68
C PRO A 32 11.71 -1.99 -0.82
N PRO A 33 11.15 -2.03 -2.04
CA PRO A 33 9.72 -1.85 -2.28
C PRO A 33 8.87 -2.89 -1.54
N CYS A 34 7.69 -2.47 -1.06
CA CYS A 34 6.78 -3.39 -0.39
C CYS A 34 6.14 -4.39 -1.36
N THR A 35 6.00 -4.00 -2.62
CA THR A 35 5.60 -4.89 -3.72
C THR A 35 6.53 -6.10 -3.84
N GLU A 36 7.85 -5.91 -3.77
CA GLU A 36 8.83 -7.00 -3.79
C GLU A 36 8.65 -7.97 -2.62
N ALA A 37 8.40 -7.44 -1.43
CA ALA A 37 8.20 -8.26 -0.25
C ALA A 37 6.94 -9.15 -0.38
N LEU A 38 5.85 -8.59 -0.90
CA LEU A 38 4.59 -9.31 -1.14
C LEU A 38 4.74 -10.39 -2.22
N ILE A 39 5.42 -10.05 -3.33
CA ILE A 39 5.70 -11.00 -4.42
C ILE A 39 6.58 -12.14 -3.92
N LYS A 40 7.65 -11.82 -3.18
CA LYS A 40 8.56 -12.82 -2.61
C LYS A 40 7.85 -13.72 -1.59
N ALA A 41 6.93 -13.16 -0.81
CA ALA A 41 6.09 -13.92 0.11
C ALA A 41 5.03 -14.78 -0.58
N LYS A 42 4.83 -14.63 -1.89
CA LYS A 42 3.87 -15.40 -2.70
C LYS A 42 2.44 -15.31 -2.14
N VAL A 43 2.03 -14.12 -1.74
CA VAL A 43 0.63 -13.87 -1.36
C VAL A 43 -0.27 -14.11 -2.57
N LYS A 44 -1.46 -14.68 -2.35
CA LYS A 44 -2.41 -14.95 -3.44
C LYS A 44 -3.18 -13.70 -3.83
N LYS A 45 -3.51 -12.88 -2.83
CA LYS A 45 -4.39 -11.72 -2.98
C LYS A 45 -3.92 -10.56 -2.12
N VAL A 46 -4.06 -9.35 -2.64
CA VAL A 46 -3.84 -8.10 -1.90
C VAL A 46 -5.10 -7.25 -1.99
N VAL A 47 -5.61 -6.83 -0.84
CA VAL A 47 -6.77 -5.93 -0.72
C VAL A 47 -6.26 -4.58 -0.25
N VAL A 48 -6.45 -3.56 -1.09
CA VAL A 48 -5.95 -2.20 -0.90
C VAL A 48 -7.10 -1.29 -0.53
N GLY A 49 -6.94 -0.56 0.58
CA GLY A 49 -7.96 0.36 1.07
C GLY A 49 -8.07 1.61 0.21
N MET A 50 -6.96 2.31 0.00
CA MET A 50 -6.88 3.46 -0.91
C MET A 50 -5.62 3.42 -1.79
N VAL A 51 -5.73 4.00 -2.98
CA VAL A 51 -4.60 4.23 -3.91
C VAL A 51 -3.74 5.38 -3.39
N ASP A 52 -2.43 5.37 -3.65
CA ASP A 52 -1.58 6.49 -3.28
C ASP A 52 -2.05 7.78 -4.01
N PRO A 53 -2.37 8.88 -3.31
CA PRO A 53 -2.81 10.13 -3.92
C PRO A 53 -1.71 10.85 -4.70
N ASN A 54 -0.44 10.44 -4.56
CA ASN A 54 0.65 11.06 -5.30
C ASN A 54 0.60 10.63 -6.78
N PRO A 55 0.39 11.57 -7.72
CA PRO A 55 0.16 11.28 -9.13
C PRO A 55 1.35 10.60 -9.83
N ILE A 56 2.55 10.69 -9.25
CA ILE A 56 3.76 10.08 -9.82
C ILE A 56 3.84 8.58 -9.49
N VAL A 57 3.17 8.14 -8.41
CA VAL A 57 3.27 6.75 -7.91
C VAL A 57 1.96 6.00 -7.93
N ALA A 58 0.82 6.69 -8.01
CA ALA A 58 -0.50 6.11 -8.06
C ALA A 58 -0.57 4.93 -9.04
N PHE A 59 -1.16 3.82 -8.59
CA PHE A 59 -1.36 2.57 -9.33
C PHE A 59 -0.11 1.78 -9.68
N LYS A 60 1.10 2.34 -9.62
CA LYS A 60 2.32 1.61 -9.99
C LYS A 60 2.56 0.38 -9.10
N GLY A 61 2.14 0.41 -7.85
CA GLY A 61 2.24 -0.72 -6.94
C GLY A 61 1.19 -1.78 -7.23
N VAL A 62 -0.04 -1.34 -7.47
CA VAL A 62 -1.15 -2.21 -7.87
C VAL A 62 -0.84 -2.94 -9.18
N GLU A 63 -0.35 -2.22 -10.19
CA GLU A 63 0.02 -2.77 -11.50
C GLU A 63 1.13 -3.82 -11.35
N ARG A 64 2.20 -3.51 -10.63
CA ARG A 64 3.29 -4.46 -10.40
C ARG A 64 2.83 -5.77 -9.75
N LEU A 65 1.93 -5.69 -8.78
CA LEU A 65 1.38 -6.88 -8.11
C LEU A 65 0.53 -7.71 -9.07
N ARG A 66 -0.30 -7.05 -9.90
CA ARG A 66 -1.09 -7.72 -10.94
C ARG A 66 -0.21 -8.39 -11.99
N ASP A 67 0.84 -7.71 -12.44
CA ASP A 67 1.81 -8.25 -13.40
C ASP A 67 2.56 -9.47 -12.85
N ALA A 68 2.74 -9.54 -11.53
CA ALA A 68 3.31 -10.69 -10.84
C ALA A 68 2.29 -11.84 -10.62
N GLY A 69 1.06 -11.71 -11.13
CA GLY A 69 0.01 -12.73 -11.03
C GLY A 69 -0.77 -12.73 -9.70
N ILE A 70 -0.65 -11.66 -8.90
CA ILE A 70 -1.37 -11.53 -7.62
C ILE A 70 -2.73 -10.87 -7.88
N GLU A 71 -3.80 -11.41 -7.27
CA GLU A 71 -5.12 -10.78 -7.34
C GLU A 71 -5.12 -9.49 -6.51
N VAL A 72 -5.49 -8.35 -7.11
CA VAL A 72 -5.53 -7.06 -6.39
C VAL A 72 -6.90 -6.40 -6.47
N VAL A 73 -7.51 -6.23 -5.29
CA VAL A 73 -8.75 -5.47 -5.08
C VAL A 73 -8.41 -4.12 -4.47
N VAL A 74 -9.03 -3.05 -4.94
CA VAL A 74 -8.74 -1.67 -4.54
C VAL A 74 -10.03 -0.97 -4.13
N GLY A 75 -9.97 -0.06 -3.16
CA GLY A 75 -11.10 0.78 -2.74
C GLY A 75 -11.92 0.19 -1.59
N VAL A 76 -11.36 -0.75 -0.81
CA VAL A 76 -12.07 -1.37 0.32
C VAL A 76 -11.99 -0.48 1.55
N GLU A 77 -13.12 -0.03 2.09
CA GLU A 77 -13.14 0.96 3.20
C GLU A 77 -12.35 2.23 2.86
N GLU A 78 -12.43 2.68 1.60
CA GLU A 78 -11.59 3.77 1.08
C GLU A 78 -11.73 5.07 1.88
N GLU A 79 -12.95 5.45 2.25
CA GLU A 79 -13.21 6.67 3.03
C GLU A 79 -12.62 6.59 4.44
N LEU A 80 -12.68 5.42 5.08
CA LEU A 80 -12.01 5.19 6.37
C LEU A 80 -10.48 5.28 6.20
N CYS A 81 -9.94 4.67 5.15
CA CYS A 81 -8.51 4.72 4.86
C CYS A 81 -8.04 6.15 4.53
N LYS A 82 -8.88 6.95 3.85
CA LYS A 82 -8.61 8.37 3.57
C LYS A 82 -8.59 9.19 4.85
N SER A 83 -9.58 9.02 5.72
CA SER A 83 -9.62 9.75 7.01
C SER A 83 -8.41 9.44 7.88
N LEU A 84 -7.93 8.19 7.90
CA LEU A 84 -6.70 7.80 8.59
C LEU A 84 -5.45 8.51 8.04
N ASN A 85 -5.45 8.88 6.76
CA ASN A 85 -4.30 9.44 6.05
C ASN A 85 -4.48 10.91 5.65
N GLU A 86 -5.46 11.63 6.23
CA GLU A 86 -5.82 12.99 5.81
C GLU A 86 -4.62 13.96 5.74
N PRO A 87 -3.71 14.04 6.73
CA PRO A 87 -2.54 14.92 6.64
C PRO A 87 -1.59 14.55 5.50
N TYR A 88 -1.44 13.25 5.22
CA TYR A 88 -0.61 12.75 4.13
C TYR A 88 -1.22 13.11 2.77
N ILE A 89 -2.52 12.85 2.61
CA ILE A 89 -3.27 13.18 1.40
C ILE A 89 -3.19 14.68 1.10
N HIS A 90 -3.43 15.52 2.10
CA HIS A 90 -3.32 16.97 1.96
C HIS A 90 -1.94 17.37 1.43
N ARG A 91 -0.87 16.84 2.01
CA ARG A 91 0.50 17.13 1.59
C ARG A 91 0.76 16.67 0.15
N MET A 92 0.31 15.48 -0.23
CA MET A 92 0.53 14.95 -1.58
C MET A 92 -0.23 15.72 -2.66
N LEU A 93 -1.46 16.15 -2.38
CA LEU A 93 -2.30 16.87 -3.34
C LEU A 93 -1.96 18.35 -3.46
N THR A 94 -1.58 19.00 -2.36
CA THR A 94 -1.40 20.47 -2.32
C THR A 94 0.05 20.91 -2.28
N GLY A 95 0.98 20.01 -1.94
CA GLY A 95 2.38 20.36 -1.66
C GLY A 95 2.58 21.16 -0.36
N LYS A 96 1.53 21.39 0.43
CA LYS A 96 1.55 22.20 1.65
C LYS A 96 1.46 21.34 2.92
N PRO A 97 1.99 21.81 4.06
CA PRO A 97 1.78 21.13 5.34
C PRO A 97 0.31 21.19 5.75
N PHE A 98 -0.19 20.11 6.35
CA PHE A 98 -1.51 20.09 6.99
C PHE A 98 -1.42 20.79 8.36
N LEU A 99 -2.23 21.82 8.57
CA LEU A 99 -2.17 22.67 9.77
C LEU A 99 -3.43 22.48 10.63
N THR A 100 -3.23 22.36 11.94
CA THR A 100 -4.30 22.34 12.93
C THR A 100 -3.98 23.35 14.02
N LEU A 101 -4.89 24.28 14.29
CA LEU A 101 -4.81 25.19 15.43
C LEU A 101 -5.47 24.51 16.63
N ARG A 102 -4.82 24.56 17.80
CA ARG A 102 -5.32 24.01 19.05
C ARG A 102 -5.27 25.06 20.15
#